data_AF-A0A934RVU5-F1
#
_entry.id   AF-A0A934RVU5-F1
#
_cell.length_a   1.000
_cell.length_b   1.000
_cell.length_c   1.000
_cell.angle_alpha   90.00
_cell.angle_beta   90.00
_cell.angle_gamma   90.00
#
_symmetry.space_group_name_H-M   'P 1'
#
loop_
_entity.id
_entity.type
_entity.pdbx_description
1 polymer ?
#
loop_
_entity_poly.entity_id
_entity_poly.type
_entity_poly.pdbx_seq_one_letter_code
_entity_poly.pdbx_strand_id
1 'polypeptide(L)' 'MRTAVYAGSFDPPTNGHLWMIEQGLALFDRLIVAIGTNPSKSYTFSVAERLDLLRASTPP' A
#
# COMPACT_ATOMS: atom_id res chain seq x y z
N MET A 1 16.28 -6.13 13.28
CA MET A 1 15.05 -6.15 12.48
C MET A 1 14.61 -4.73 12.20
N ARG A 2 14.83 -4.24 10.98
CA ARG A 2 14.46 -2.91 10.50
C ARG A 2 13.06 -2.98 9.92
N THR A 3 12.13 -2.23 10.50
CA THR A 3 10.74 -2.16 10.03
C THR A 3 10.49 -0.80 9.38
N ALA A 4 9.87 -0.79 8.21
CA ALA A 4 9.42 0.42 7.52
C ALA A 4 7.90 0.44 7.38
N VAL A 5 7.36 1.64 7.25
CA VAL A 5 5.94 1.88 6.95
C VAL A 5 5.84 2.67 5.66
N TYR A 6 5.07 2.14 4.70
CA TYR A 6 4.70 2.85 3.49
C TYR A 6 3.20 3.14 3.52
N ALA A 7 2.86 4.38 3.88
CA ALA A 7 1.47 4.82 4.03
C ALA A 7 0.99 5.57 2.78
N GLY A 8 -0.24 5.27 2.35
CA GLY A 8 -0.81 5.86 1.13
C GLY A 8 -2.32 5.68 1.05
N SER A 9 -2.97 6.40 0.14
CA SER A 9 -4.39 6.20 -0.13
C SER A 9 -4.65 4.94 -0.96
N PHE A 10 -3.74 4.62 -1.90
CA PHE A 10 -3.82 3.44 -2.77
C PHE A 10 -5.18 3.28 -3.44
N ASP A 11 -5.63 4.34 -4.13
CA ASP A 11 -6.96 4.45 -4.70
C ASP A 11 -6.92 4.75 -6.22
N PRO A 12 -6.62 3.74 -7.07
CA PRO A 12 -6.14 2.41 -6.75
C PRO A 12 -4.60 2.35 -6.54
N PRO A 13 -4.03 1.23 -6.07
CA PRO A 13 -2.60 0.99 -6.23
C PRO A 13 -2.19 1.07 -7.71
N THR A 14 -0.95 1.47 -7.96
CA THR A 14 -0.39 1.65 -9.32
C THR A 14 0.95 0.96 -9.39
N ASN A 15 1.48 0.74 -10.60
CA ASN A 15 2.80 0.12 -10.78
C ASN A 15 3.93 0.88 -10.05
N GLY A 16 3.81 2.20 -9.89
CA GLY A 16 4.75 2.97 -9.07
C GLY A 16 4.69 2.62 -7.58
N HIS A 17 3.50 2.39 -7.04
CA HIS A 17 3.33 1.91 -5.66
C HIS A 17 3.92 0.50 -5.49
N LEU A 18 3.69 -0.41 -6.44
CA LEU A 18 4.21 -1.77 -6.41
C LEU A 18 5.74 -1.79 -6.47
N TRP A 19 6.32 -1.00 -7.38
CA TRP A 19 7.76 -0.82 -7.45
C TRP A 19 8.33 -0.32 -6.12
N MET A 20 7.65 0.62 -5.45
CA MET A 20 8.10 1.11 -4.15
C MET A 20 8.04 0.05 -3.04
N ILE A 21 7.03 -0.81 -3.07
CA ILE A 21 6.92 -1.96 -2.17
C ILE A 21 8.11 -2.92 -2.39
N GLU A 22 8.42 -3.25 -3.65
CA GLU A 22 9.57 -4.09 -4.00
C GLU A 22 10.90 -3.49 -3.52
N GLN A 23 11.12 -2.19 -3.75
CA GLN A 23 12.34 -1.53 -3.28
C GLN A 23 12.41 -1.48 -1.75
N GLY A 24 11.28 -1.28 -1.07
CA GLY A 24 11.21 -1.30 0.39
C GLY A 24 11.60 -2.67 0.96
N LEU A 25 11.13 -3.76 0.36
CA LEU A 25 11.50 -5.12 0.77
C LEU A 25 13.00 -5.42 0.58
N ALA A 26 13.68 -4.76 -0.36
CA ALA A 26 15.13 -4.90 -0.52
C ALA A 26 15.95 -4.17 0.57
N LEU A 27 15.36 -3.18 1.26
CA LEU A 27 16.05 -2.33 2.24
C LEU A 27 15.69 -2.66 3.70
N PHE A 28 14.51 -3.22 3.95
CA PHE A 28 13.96 -3.44 5.27
C PHE A 28 13.56 -4.91 5.47
N ASP A 29 13.75 -5.40 6.70
CA ASP A 29 13.39 -6.78 7.06
C ASP A 29 11.86 -6.97 7.11
N ARG A 30 11.11 -5.88 7.31
CA ARG A 30 9.63 -5.86 7.33
C ARG A 30 9.12 -4.54 6.76
N LEU A 31 8.17 -4.61 5.83
CA LEU A 31 7.47 -3.46 5.29
C LEU A 31 5.98 -3.55 5.65
N ILE A 32 5.43 -2.49 6.26
CA ILE A 32 4.00 -2.36 6.55
C ILE A 32 3.40 -1.39 5.53
N VAL A 33 2.52 -1.88 4.66
CA VAL A 33 1.76 -1.03 3.73
C VAL A 33 0.45 -0.62 4.41
N ALA A 34 0.28 0.68 4.67
CA ALA A 34 -0.84 1.20 5.45
C ALA A 34 -1.79 2.04 4.60
N ILE A 35 -3.06 1.64 4.53
CA ILE A 35 -4.10 2.39 3.80
C ILE A 35 -4.63 3.51 4.69
N GLY A 36 -4.39 4.75 4.28
CA GLY A 36 -4.94 5.93 4.92
C GLY A 36 -6.40 6.18 4.51
N THR A 37 -7.21 6.60 5.49
CA THR A 37 -8.52 7.20 5.27
C THR A 37 -8.48 8.67 5.68
N ASN A 38 -8.98 9.54 4.81
CA ASN A 38 -9.08 10.97 5.06
C ASN A 38 -10.53 11.39 4.73
N PRO A 39 -11.31 11.84 5.73
CA PRO A 39 -12.71 12.26 5.52
C PRO A 39 -12.88 13.39 4.50
N SER A 40 -11.84 14.20 4.27
CA SER A 40 -11.85 15.31 3.29
C SER A 40 -11.56 14.86 1.86
N LYS A 41 -11.28 13.57 1.61
CA LYS A 41 -11.03 13.02 0.27
C LYS A 41 -12.20 12.14 -0.16
N SER A 42 -12.65 12.35 -1.40
CA SER A 42 -13.52 11.40 -2.09
C SER A 42 -12.66 10.30 -2.71
N TYR A 43 -12.91 9.06 -2.29
CA TYR A 43 -12.22 7.88 -2.82
C TYR A 43 -13.04 7.23 -3.93
N THR A 44 -12.36 6.70 -4.94
CA THR A 44 -12.94 5.91 -6.04
C THR A 44 -13.39 4.55 -5.52
N PHE A 45 -12.60 3.95 -4.64
CA PHE A 45 -12.84 2.64 -4.05
C PHE A 45 -13.00 2.72 -2.53
N SER A 46 -13.85 1.86 -1.99
CA SER A 46 -13.95 1.63 -0.55
C SER A 46 -12.63 1.16 0.05
N VAL A 47 -12.47 1.26 1.38
CA VAL A 47 -11.27 0.75 2.06
C VAL A 47 -11.08 -0.75 1.80
N ALA A 48 -12.17 -1.52 1.78
CA ALA A 48 -12.14 -2.96 1.53
C ALA A 48 -11.64 -3.26 0.11
N GLU A 49 -12.20 -2.60 -0.91
CA GLU A 49 -11.77 -2.78 -2.30
C GLU A 49 -10.30 -2.40 -2.50
N ARG A 50 -9.83 -1.30 -1.89
CA ARG A 50 -8.40 -0.92 -1.97
C ARG A 50 -7.49 -1.94 -1.30
N LEU A 51 -7.93 -2.54 -0.21
CA LEU A 51 -7.20 -3.61 0.48
C LEU A 51 -7.13 -4.86 -0.40
N ASP A 52 -8.23 -5.23 -1.05
CA ASP A 52 -8.28 -6.38 -1.94
C ASP A 52 -7.45 -6.16 -3.21
N LEU A 53 -7.49 -4.95 -3.79
CA LEU A 53 -6.61 -4.56 -4.91
C LEU A 53 -5.13 -4.64 -4.54
N LEU A 54 -4.75 -4.16 -3.35
CA LEU A 54 -3.38 -4.27 -2.86
C LEU A 54 -2.97 -5.74 -2.66
N ARG A 55 -3.80 -6.54 -1.97
CA ARG A 55 -3.55 -7.98 -1.75
C ARG A 55 -3.42 -8.76 -3.06
N ALA A 56 -4.23 -8.42 -4.06
CA ALA A 56 -4.16 -9.06 -5.38
C ALA A 56 -2.90 -8.64 -6.17
N SER A 57 -2.28 -7.51 -5.82
CA SER A 57 -1.12 -6.95 -6.52
C SER A 57 0.22 -7.20 -5.83
N THR A 58 0.22 -7.75 -4.60
CA THR A 58 1.44 -7.99 -3.81
C THR A 58 1.53 -9.46 -3.39
N PRO A 59 2.75 -10.02 -3.25
CA PRO A 59 2.94 -11.34 -2.66
C PRO A 59 2.38 -11.40 -1.21
N PRO A 60 1.98 -12.59 -0.73
CA PRO A 60 1.49 -12.79 0.64
C PRO A 60 2.55 -12.53 1.71
#